data_AF-A0A6I4MYM5-F1
#
_entry.id   AF-A0A6I4MYM5-F1
#
_cell.length_a   1.000
_cell.length_b   1.000
_cell.length_c   1.000
_cell.angle_alpha   90.00
_cell.angle_beta   90.00
_cell.angle_gamma   90.00
#
_symmetry.space_group_name_H-M   'P 1'
#
loop_
_entity.id
_entity.type
_entity.pdbx_description
1 polymer ?
#
loop_
_entity_poly.entity_id
_entity_poly.type
_entity_poly.pdbx_seq_one_letter_code
_entity_poly.pdbx_strand_id
1 'polypeptide(L)' 'MPVVKRYPDGGGLTAEQRAYRERVRFEAAEMFESGMEPPVVARWLRVSRKSAYAWYALWWECGPDALRSKGPCALR' A
#
# COMPACT_ATOMS: atom_id res chain seq x y z
N MET A 1 -21.02 -14.54 28.73
CA MET A 1 -19.85 -13.65 28.88
C MET A 1 -18.99 -13.78 27.63
N PRO A 2 -18.88 -12.74 26.77
CA PRO A 2 -18.08 -12.83 25.55
C PRO A 2 -16.66 -12.36 25.85
N VAL A 3 -15.65 -13.21 25.68
CA VAL A 3 -14.25 -12.77 25.80
C VAL A 3 -13.40 -13.38 24.68
N VAL A 4 -13.22 -12.54 23.65
CA VAL A 4 -12.09 -12.44 22.71
C VAL A 4 -11.80 -13.66 21.83
N LYS A 5 -12.30 -13.60 20.58
CA LYS A 5 -11.67 -14.25 19.42
C LYS A 5 -10.24 -13.72 19.32
N ARG A 6 -9.28 -14.56 19.71
CA ARG A 6 -7.85 -14.36 19.46
C ARG A 6 -7.65 -14.53 17.95
N TYR A 7 -7.53 -13.43 17.21
CA TYR A 7 -7.00 -13.50 15.86
C TYR A 7 -5.52 -13.90 15.97
N PRO A 8 -5.05 -14.98 15.32
CA PRO A 8 -3.62 -15.14 15.13
C PRO A 8 -3.17 -14.01 14.19
N ASP A 9 -2.40 -13.07 14.73
CA ASP A 9 -1.70 -12.00 14.05
C ASP A 9 -0.62 -12.54 13.10
N GLY A 10 -1.02 -13.17 11.99
CA GLY A 10 -0.08 -13.89 11.10
C GLY A 10 -0.31 -13.73 9.59
N GLY A 11 -1.15 -12.79 9.14
CA GLY A 11 -1.47 -12.57 7.71
C GLY A 11 -0.36 -11.93 6.86
N GLY A 12 0.90 -12.25 7.13
CA GLY A 12 2.08 -11.62 6.53
C GLY A 12 3.37 -12.44 6.65
N LEU A 13 3.29 -13.77 6.50
CA LEU A 13 4.38 -14.71 6.83
C LEU A 13 5.08 -15.37 5.63
N THR A 14 4.92 -14.89 4.39
CA THR A 14 5.79 -15.34 3.29
C THR A 14 6.50 -14.17 2.62
N ALA A 15 7.79 -14.36 2.33
CA ALA A 15 8.58 -13.42 1.54
C ALA A 15 7.90 -13.11 0.20
N GLU A 16 7.17 -14.08 -0.34
CA GLU A 16 6.35 -13.95 -1.55
C GLU A 16 5.17 -12.98 -1.38
N GLN A 17 4.45 -13.03 -0.24
CA GLN A 17 3.39 -12.06 0.04
C GLN A 17 3.94 -10.65 0.27
N ARG A 18 5.13 -10.53 0.87
CA ARG A 18 5.84 -9.25 0.99
C ARG A 18 6.25 -8.72 -0.39
N ALA A 19 6.88 -9.55 -1.21
CA ALA A 19 7.27 -9.21 -2.57
C ALA A 19 6.07 -8.89 -3.47
N TYR A 20 4.94 -9.57 -3.28
CA TYR A 20 3.69 -9.27 -3.97
C TYR A 20 3.16 -7.88 -3.57
N ARG A 21 3.11 -7.56 -2.27
CA ARG A 21 2.72 -6.23 -1.80
C ARG A 21 3.68 -5.13 -2.24
N GLU A 22 4.96 -5.45 -2.36
CA GLU A 22 5.98 -4.52 -2.89
C GLU A 22 5.72 -4.25 -4.36
N ARG A 23 5.52 -5.29 -5.19
CA ARG A 23 5.12 -5.12 -6.61
C ARG A 23 3.87 -4.28 -6.76
N VAL A 24 2.85 -4.54 -5.94
CA VAL A 24 1.59 -3.79 -5.96
C VAL A 24 1.80 -2.31 -5.59
N ARG A 25 2.74 -1.98 -4.70
CA ARG A 25 3.06 -0.58 -4.39
C ARG A 25 3.79 0.13 -5.54
N PHE A 26 4.69 -0.56 -6.22
CA PHE A 26 5.37 -0.03 -7.41
C PHE A 26 4.36 0.29 -8.51
N GLU A 27 3.47 -0.66 -8.79
CA GLU A 27 2.43 -0.50 -9.80
C GLU A 27 1.46 0.63 -9.44
N ALA A 28 1.12 0.78 -8.15
CA ALA A 28 0.35 1.92 -7.67
C ALA A 28 1.06 3.26 -7.93
N ALA A 29 2.38 3.33 -7.73
CA ALA A 29 3.16 4.55 -7.98
C ALA A 29 3.10 4.98 -9.45
N GLU A 30 3.23 4.03 -10.38
CA GLU A 30 3.15 4.28 -11.83
C GLU A 30 1.75 4.73 -12.24
N MET A 31 0.70 4.11 -11.66
CA MET A 31 -0.67 4.55 -11.87
C MET A 31 -0.91 5.96 -11.33
N PHE A 32 -0.37 6.31 -10.16
CA PHE A 32 -0.47 7.67 -9.61
C PHE A 32 0.31 8.69 -10.44
N GLU A 33 1.52 8.37 -10.92
CA GLU A 33 2.26 9.21 -11.88
C GLU A 33 1.46 9.47 -13.17
N SER A 34 0.69 8.47 -13.61
CA SER A 34 -0.21 8.59 -14.76
C SER A 34 -1.48 9.42 -14.48
N GLY A 35 -1.61 10.00 -13.28
CA GLY A 35 -2.74 10.83 -12.85
C GLY A 35 -3.98 10.04 -12.44
N MET A 36 -3.84 8.74 -12.16
CA MET A 36 -4.97 7.87 -11.84
C MET A 36 -5.43 8.04 -10.38
N GLU A 37 -6.73 8.08 -10.14
CA GLU A 37 -7.26 8.34 -8.79
C GLU A 37 -7.13 7.12 -7.85
N PRO A 38 -6.92 7.33 -6.53
CA PRO A 38 -6.85 6.26 -5.52
C PRO A 38 -7.98 5.20 -5.55
N PRO A 39 -9.27 5.55 -5.73
CA PRO A 39 -10.33 4.54 -5.85
C PRO A 39 -10.21 3.69 -7.13
N VAL A 40 -9.68 4.23 -8.21
CA VAL A 40 -9.44 3.50 -9.47
C VAL A 40 -8.30 2.52 -9.25
N VAL A 41 -7.16 3.01 -8.74
CA VAL A 41 -6.00 2.19 -8.39
C VAL A 41 -6.35 1.08 -7.40
N ALA A 42 -7.18 1.36 -6.39
CA ALA A 42 -7.65 0.35 -5.44
C ALA A 42 -8.41 -0.80 -6.11
N ARG A 43 -9.25 -0.49 -7.10
CA ARG A 43 -10.02 -1.48 -7.85
C ARG A 43 -9.13 -2.32 -8.77
N TRP A 44 -8.21 -1.67 -9.49
CA TRP A 44 -7.26 -2.34 -10.38
C TRP A 44 -6.34 -3.29 -9.63
N LEU A 45 -5.75 -2.82 -8.53
CA LEU A 45 -4.82 -3.60 -7.72
C LEU A 45 -5.49 -4.53 -6.70
N ARG A 46 -6.83 -4.52 -6.63
CA ARG A 46 -7.64 -5.27 -5.66
C ARG A 46 -7.20 -5.06 -4.20
N VAL A 47 -6.78 -3.84 -3.88
CA VAL A 47 -6.41 -3.44 -2.52
C VAL A 47 -7.56 -2.67 -1.87
N SER A 48 -7.49 -2.51 -0.54
CA SER A 48 -8.48 -1.66 0.13
C SER A 48 -8.31 -0.20 -0.30
N ARG A 49 -9.42 0.54 -0.40
CA ARG A 49 -9.41 1.98 -0.65
C ARG A 49 -8.54 2.72 0.37
N LYS A 50 -8.60 2.33 1.65
CA LYS A 50 -7.78 2.91 2.73
C LYS A 50 -6.28 2.80 2.43
N SER A 51 -5.84 1.67 1.88
CA SER A 51 -4.44 1.45 1.49
C SER A 51 -4.04 2.34 0.31
N ALA A 52 -4.90 2.43 -0.71
CA ALA A 52 -4.63 3.28 -1.87
C ALA A 52 -4.56 4.76 -1.49
N TYR A 53 -5.46 5.25 -0.62
CA TYR A 53 -5.39 6.62 -0.11
C TYR A 53 -4.13 6.88 0.73
N ALA A 54 -3.71 5.93 1.56
CA ALA A 54 -2.47 6.06 2.33
C ALA A 54 -1.23 6.14 1.40
N TRP A 55 -1.22 5.37 0.31
CA TRP A 55 -0.15 5.45 -0.69
C TRP A 55 -0.19 6.74 -1.48
N TYR A 56 -1.37 7.23 -1.83
CA TYR A 56 -1.53 8.51 -2.52
C TYR A 56 -1.10 9.71 -1.66
N ALA A 57 -1.37 9.68 -0.35
CA ALA A 57 -0.88 10.71 0.57
C ALA A 57 0.66 10.72 0.62
N LEU A 58 1.29 9.55 0.75
CA LEU A 58 2.75 9.41 0.71
C LEU A 58 3.35 9.85 -0.62
N TRP A 59 2.66 9.52 -1.73
CA TRP A 59 3.04 9.97 -3.07
C TRP A 59 2.92 11.49 -3.24
N TRP A 60 1.87 12.09 -2.68
CA TRP A 60 1.67 13.54 -2.74
C TRP A 60 2.72 14.32 -1.93
N GLU A 61 3.12 13.79 -0.77
CA GLU A 61 4.10 14.44 0.10
C GLU A 61 5.54 14.27 -0.38
N CYS A 62 5.86 13.12 -0.99
CA CYS A 62 7.25 12.70 -1.22
C CYS A 62 7.55 12.30 -2.67
N GLY A 63 6.56 12.45 -3.56
CA GLY A 63 6.67 12.12 -4.97
C GLY A 63 6.67 10.61 -5.27
N PRO A 64 6.85 10.25 -6.55
CA PRO A 64 6.84 8.87 -7.02
C PRO A 64 7.94 7.99 -6.43
N ASP A 65 9.09 8.56 -6.10
CA ASP A 65 10.21 7.86 -5.48
C ASP A 65 9.89 7.32 -4.07
N ALA A 66 8.89 7.87 -3.39
CA ALA A 66 8.50 7.45 -2.04
C ALA A 66 7.77 6.10 -2.01
N LEU A 67 7.12 5.73 -3.11
CA LEU A 67 6.53 4.40 -3.27
C LEU A 67 7.50 3.42 -3.94
N ARG A 68 8.47 3.91 -4.72
CA ARG A 68 9.49 3.09 -5.39
C ARG A 68 10.65 2.70 -4.46
N SER A 69 11.12 3.60 -3.62
CA SER A 69 12.18 3.28 -2.66
C SER A 69 11.57 2.57 -1.45
N LYS A 70 12.17 1.48 -0.97
CA LYS A 70 11.82 0.85 0.32
C LYS A 70 12.20 1.73 1.52
N GLY A 71 11.94 3.03 1.44
CA GLY A 71 12.33 4.03 2.43
C GLY A 71 11.10 4.62 3.10
N PRO A 72 11.09 4.76 4.44
CA PRO A 72 10.07 5.55 5.09
C PRO A 72 10.25 6.99 4.64
N CYS A 73 9.28 7.54 3.90
CA CYS A 73 9.09 8.98 3.92
C CYS A 73 8.44 9.39 5.25
N ALA A 74 9.10 9.08 6.36
CA ALA A 74 8.65 9.40 7.71
C ALA A 74 9.67 10.28 8.46
N LEU A 75 10.59 10.91 7.72
CA LEU A 75 11.53 11.88 8.24
C LEU A 75 11.36 13.20 7.49
N ARG A 76 10.27 13.90 7.80
CA ARG A 76 10.29 15.36 7.90
C ARG A 76 9.32 15.84 8.97
#